data_AF-A0A354HBY5-F1
#
_entry.id   AF-A0A354HBY5-F1
#
_cell.length_a   1.000
_cell.length_b   1.000
_cell.length_c   1.000
_cell.angle_alpha   90.00
_cell.angle_beta   90.00
_cell.angle_gamma   90.00
#
_symmetry.space_group_name_H-M   'P 1'
#
loop_
_entity.id
_entity.type
_entity.pdbx_description
1 polymer ?
#
loop_
_entity_poly.entity_id
_entity_poly.type
_entity_poly.pdbx_seq_one_letter_code
_entity_poly.pdbx_strand_id
1 'polypeptide(L)' 'MKVLSKEAMMRMFELAQNSYRPLEIVKLIEEIDGETRAAELVFSITGILDKEHALKIVKMMLEKDRLYALWAKGEIG' A
#
# COMPACT_ATOMS: atom_id res chain seq x y z
N MET A 1 -15.38 7.25 -13.57
CA MET A 1 -13.91 7.18 -13.42
C MET A 1 -13.42 8.60 -13.10
N LYS A 2 -12.98 8.90 -11.87
CA LYS A 2 -12.44 10.23 -11.55
C LYS A 2 -11.02 10.29 -12.11
N VAL A 3 -10.84 11.04 -13.19
CA VAL A 3 -9.53 11.31 -13.79
C VAL A 3 -8.76 12.22 -12.84
N LEU A 4 -7.56 11.82 -12.43
CA LEU A 4 -6.68 12.66 -11.62
C LEU A 4 -6.38 13.95 -12.39
N SER A 5 -6.32 15.08 -11.69
CA SER A 5 -5.94 16.34 -12.33
C SER A 5 -4.50 16.27 -12.81
N LYS A 6 -4.16 17.04 -13.85
CA LYS A 6 -2.81 17.08 -14.43
C LYS A 6 -1.75 17.42 -13.38
N GLU A 7 -2.09 18.28 -12.42
CA GLU A 7 -1.24 18.71 -11.32
C GLU A 7 -0.98 17.58 -10.32
N ALA A 8 -2.01 16.78 -10.00
CA ALA A 8 -1.85 15.60 -9.16
C ALA A 8 -0.96 14.55 -9.84
N MET A 9 -1.10 14.38 -11.16
CA MET A 9 -0.28 13.46 -11.96
C MET A 9 1.19 13.90 -12.02
N MET A 10 1.45 15.20 -12.19
CA MET A 10 2.81 15.76 -12.18
C MET A 10 3.47 15.62 -10.80
N ARG A 11 2.74 15.89 -9.71
CA ARG A 11 3.28 15.67 -8.35
C ARG A 11 3.56 14.20 -8.07
N MET A 12 2.69 13.28 -8.50
CA MET A 12 2.98 11.85 -8.40
C MET A 12 4.25 11.46 -9.15
N PHE A 13 4.52 12.07 -10.30
CA PHE A 13 5.73 11.84 -11.08
C PHE A 13 6.99 12.40 -10.39
N GLU A 14 6.93 13.61 -9.84
CA GLU A 14 8.02 14.21 -9.05
C GLU A 14 8.29 13.42 -7.77
N LEU A 15 7.25 12.96 -7.08
CA LEU A 15 7.36 12.08 -5.92
C LEU A 15 7.92 10.69 -6.28
N ALA A 16 7.63 10.18 -7.48
CA ALA A 16 8.24 8.95 -7.98
C ALA A 16 9.73 9.12 -8.31
N GLN A 17 10.17 10.33 -8.65
CA GLN A 17 11.58 10.68 -8.82
C GLN A 17 12.30 10.94 -7.49
N ASN A 18 11.56 11.27 -6.42
CA ASN A 18 12.10 11.42 -5.07
C ASN A 18 12.12 10.07 -4.34
N SER A 19 13.29 9.65 -3.86
CA SER A 19 13.45 8.41 -3.07
C SER A 19 12.73 8.47 -1.71
N TYR A 20 12.34 9.66 -1.27
CA TYR A 20 11.64 9.86 -0.01
C TYR A 20 10.19 9.42 -0.10
N ARG A 21 9.77 8.55 0.82
CA ARG A 21 8.36 8.19 1.05
C ARG A 21 8.03 8.51 2.51
N PRO A 22 6.82 9.01 2.81
CA PRO A 22 6.35 9.16 4.18
C PRO A 22 6.53 7.87 4.97
N LEU A 23 7.00 7.99 6.22
CA LEU A 23 7.33 6.85 7.07
C LEU A 23 6.14 5.89 7.25
N GLU A 24 4.92 6.41 7.29
CA GLU A 24 3.69 5.62 7.40
C GLU A 24 3.47 4.71 6.18
N ILE A 25 3.79 5.18 4.98
CA ILE A 25 3.69 4.37 3.75
C ILE A 25 4.74 3.26 3.78
N VAL A 26 5.96 3.58 4.20
CA VAL A 26 7.05 2.60 4.30
C VAL A 26 6.70 1.50 5.31
N LYS A 27 6.25 1.88 6.51
CA LYS A 27 5.83 0.93 7.55
C LYS A 27 4.69 0.03 7.08
N LEU A 28 3.69 0.59 6.41
CA LEU A 28 2.56 -0.19 5.92
C LEU A 28 2.98 -1.18 4.83
N ILE A 29 3.95 -0.82 3.98
CA ILE A 29 4.52 -1.75 2.98
C ILE A 29 5.22 -2.93 3.67
N GLU A 30 6.04 -2.66 4.69
CA GLU A 30 6.73 -3.70 5.47
C GLU A 30 5.72 -4.61 6.18
N GLU A 31 4.65 -4.04 6.74
CA GLU A 31 3.59 -4.80 7.39
C GLU A 31 2.83 -5.70 6.40
N ILE A 32 2.49 -5.18 5.21
CA ILE A 32 1.85 -5.96 4.14
C ILE A 32 2.74 -7.14 3.73
N ASP A 33 4.04 -6.92 3.54
CA ASP A 33 4.98 -7.97 3.16
C ASP A 33 5.09 -9.04 4.26
N GLY A 34 5.19 -8.62 5.53
CA GLY A 34 5.19 -9.53 6.68
C GLY A 34 3.93 -10.40 6.77
N GLU A 35 2.75 -9.78 6.65
CA GLU A 35 1.46 -10.47 6.71
C GLU A 35 1.27 -11.41 5.51
N THR A 36 1.71 -11.00 4.32
CA THR A 36 1.65 -11.84 3.11
C THR A 36 2.53 -13.08 3.26
N ARG A 37 3.78 -12.92 3.70
CA ARG A 37 4.69 -14.05 3.93
C ARG A 37 4.16 -15.00 5.02
N ALA A 38 3.55 -14.47 6.06
CA ALA A 38 2.93 -15.28 7.11
C ALA A 38 1.76 -16.12 6.54
N ALA A 39 0.89 -15.51 5.74
CA ALA A 39 -0.22 -16.20 5.09
C ALA A 39 0.28 -17.27 4.10
N GLU A 40 1.29 -16.96 3.30
CA GLU A 40 1.93 -17.91 2.37
C GLU A 40 2.56 -19.09 3.11
N LEU A 41 3.25 -18.84 4.23
CA LEU A 41 3.85 -19.89 5.05
C LEU A 41 2.78 -20.84 5.59
N VAL A 42 1.70 -20.30 6.17
CA VAL A 42 0.59 -21.12 6.67
C VAL A 42 -0.05 -21.92 5.55
N PHE A 43 -0.30 -21.32 4.40
CA PHE A 43 -0.83 -22.01 3.23
C PHE A 43 0.11 -23.12 2.75
N SER A 44 1.42 -22.86 2.70
CA SER A 44 2.41 -23.87 2.26
C SER A 44 2.47 -25.10 3.17
N ILE A 45 2.17 -24.94 4.47
CA ILE A 45 2.18 -26.02 5.46
C ILE A 45 0.84 -26.75 5.48
N THR A 46 -0.27 -26.02 5.40
CA THR A 46 -1.61 -26.56 5.68
C THR A 46 -2.46 -26.79 4.43
N GLY A 47 -2.13 -26.14 3.31
CA GLY A 47 -2.97 -26.07 2.10
C GLY A 47 -4.25 -25.25 2.28
N ILE A 48 -4.45 -24.60 3.45
CA ILE A 48 -5.68 -23.86 3.76
C ILE A 48 -5.42 -22.37 3.58
N LEU A 49 -6.27 -21.73 2.79
CA LEU A 49 -6.29 -20.28 2.65
C LEU A 49 -7.19 -19.67 3.74
N ASP A 50 -6.58 -18.94 4.67
CA ASP A 50 -7.31 -18.10 5.62
C ASP A 50 -7.88 -16.88 4.89
N LYS A 51 -9.20 -16.89 4.66
CA LYS A 51 -9.90 -15.81 3.96
C LYS A 51 -9.95 -14.53 4.78
N GLU A 52 -10.00 -14.60 6.11
CA GLU A 52 -10.04 -13.41 6.96
C GLU A 52 -8.69 -12.71 6.95
N HIS A 53 -7.60 -13.49 7.01
CA HIS A 53 -6.24 -12.97 6.89
C HIS A 53 -6.01 -12.35 5.50
N ALA A 54 -6.42 -13.04 4.42
CA ALA A 54 -6.33 -12.49 3.07
C ALA A 54 -7.11 -11.17 2.93
N LEU A 55 -8.31 -11.07 3.51
CA LEU A 55 -9.10 -9.83 3.54
C LEU A 55 -8.41 -8.71 4.33
N LYS A 56 -7.72 -9.03 5.43
CA LYS A 56 -6.90 -8.05 6.18
C LYS A 56 -5.81 -7.47 5.28
N ILE A 57 -5.07 -8.32 4.58
CA ILE A 57 -4.00 -7.88 3.64
C ILE A 57 -4.58 -6.97 2.55
N VAL A 58 -5.72 -7.34 1.95
CA VAL A 58 -6.39 -6.50 0.94
C VAL A 58 -6.77 -5.13 1.50
N LYS A 59 -7.31 -5.06 2.72
CA LYS A 59 -7.63 -3.78 3.37
C LYS A 59 -6.38 -2.91 3.56
N MET A 60 -5.26 -3.51 3.95
CA MET A 60 -3.99 -2.79 4.10
C MET A 60 -3.48 -2.26 2.75
N MET A 61 -3.63 -3.03 1.66
CA MET A 61 -3.27 -2.57 0.32
C MET A 61 -4.12 -1.36 -0.12
N LEU A 62 -5.42 -1.37 0.14
CA LEU A 62 -6.30 -0.23 -0.13
C LEU A 62 -5.93 1.00 0.70
N GLU A 63 -5.55 0.79 1.97
CA GLU A 63 -5.08 1.87 2.84
C GLU A 63 -3.77 2.48 2.33
N LYS A 64 -2.84 1.64 1.85
CA LYS A 64 -1.62 2.10 1.20
C LYS A 64 -1.92 2.99 0.00
N ASP A 65 -2.86 2.59 -0.85
CA ASP A 65 -3.28 3.39 -2.01
C ASP A 65 -3.92 4.72 -1.57
N ARG A 66 -4.70 4.72 -0.48
CA ARG A 66 -5.23 5.94 0.14
C ARG A 66 -4.11 6.86 0.60
N LEU A 67 -3.11 6.36 1.31
CA LEU A 67 -1.95 7.15 1.77
C LEU A 67 -1.19 7.74 0.58
N TYR A 68 -0.92 6.96 -0.47
CA TYR A 68 -0.30 7.51 -1.68
C TYR A 68 -1.13 8.65 -2.31
N ALA A 69 -2.45 8.55 -2.30
CA ALA A 69 -3.32 9.63 -2.78
C ALA A 69 -3.27 10.88 -1.89
N LEU A 70 -3.16 10.73 -0.57
CA LEU A 70 -2.98 11.84 0.37
C LEU A 70 -1.63 12.52 0.17
N TRP A 71 -0.57 11.72 0.03
CA TRP A 71 0.78 12.23 -0.20
C TRP A 71 0.88 12.99 -1.52
N ALA A 72 0.29 12.46 -2.60
CA ALA A 72 0.21 13.14 -3.89
C ALA A 72 -0.50 14.50 -3.84
N LYS A 73 -1.42 14.68 -2.88
CA LYS A 73 -2.09 15.96 -2.62
C LYS A 73 -1.32 16.87 -1.66
N GLY A 74 -0.26 16.37 -1.02
CA GLY A 74 0.50 17.07 0.01
C GLY A 74 -0.23 17.15 1.37
N GLU A 75 -1.21 16.27 1.61
CA GLU A 75 -1.95 16.22 2.88
C GLU A 75 -1.17 15.49 3.99
N ILE A 76 -0.18 14.68 3.59
CA ILE A 76 0.80 14.02 4.46
C ILE A 76 2.19 14.25 3.87
N GLY A 77 3.22 14.32 4.71
CA GLY A 77 4.58 14.65 4.33
C GLY A 77 5.58 14.19 5.38
#